data_AF-A0A936K2Q8-F1
#
_entry.id   AF-A0A936K2Q8-F1
#
_cell.length_a   1.000
_cell.length_b   1.000
_cell.length_c   1.000
_cell.angle_alpha   90.00
_cell.angle_beta   90.00
_cell.angle_gamma   90.00
#
_symmetry.space_group_name_H-M   'P 1'
#
loop_
_entity.id
_entity.type
_entity.pdbx_description
1 polymer ?
#
loop_
_entity_poly.entity_id
_entity_poly.type
_entity_poly.pdbx_seq_one_letter_code
_entity_poly.pdbx_strand_id
1 'polypeptide(L)' 'MRNTATAVLLGLLVALLGCAEKPQTSAHNVDSKPWDNKDSAYLAQGYKAGDAAAWADQIRQRTQVQNEYPRLTARP' A
#
# COMPACT_ATOMS: atom_id res chain seq x y z
N MET A 1 -43.34 16.40 2.73
CA MET A 1 -43.05 15.67 3.99
C MET A 1 -42.74 14.19 3.76
N ARG A 2 -43.52 13.44 2.99
CA ARG A 2 -43.25 12.02 2.72
C ARG A 2 -41.96 11.80 1.91
N ASN A 3 -41.75 12.57 0.85
CA ASN A 3 -40.57 12.45 -0.02
C ASN A 3 -39.26 12.92 0.64
N THR A 4 -39.35 13.91 1.54
CA THR A 4 -38.19 14.41 2.31
C THR A 4 -37.70 13.39 3.33
N ALA A 5 -38.61 12.66 3.98
CA ALA A 5 -38.24 11.58 4.90
C ALA A 5 -37.53 10.42 4.18
N THR A 6 -38.01 10.05 2.98
CA THR A 6 -37.37 9.00 2.17
C THR A 6 -35.96 9.36 1.74
N ALA A 7 -35.73 10.62 1.34
CA ALA A 7 -34.40 11.09 0.94
C ALA A 7 -33.40 11.09 2.11
N VAL A 8 -33.84 11.48 3.31
CA VAL A 8 -33.00 11.44 4.52
C VAL A 8 -32.62 10.01 4.90
N LEU A 9 -33.57 9.08 4.81
CA LEU A 9 -33.33 7.67 5.13
C LEU A 9 -32.33 7.01 4.17
N LEU A 10 -32.43 7.31 2.87
CA LEU A 10 -31.46 6.87 1.86
C LEU A 10 -30.07 7.44 2.10
N GLY A 11 -29.96 8.73 2.46
CA GLY A 11 -28.68 9.36 2.78
C GLY A 11 -27.97 8.71 3.98
N LEU A 12 -28.73 8.38 5.03
CA LEU A 12 -28.20 7.67 6.21
C LEU A 12 -27.68 6.27 5.84
N LEU A 13 -28.40 5.52 5.00
CA LEU A 13 -27.97 4.19 4.57
C LEU A 13 -26.67 4.23 3.75
N VAL A 14 -26.49 5.25 2.90
CA VAL A 14 -25.24 5.42 2.13
C VAL A 14 -24.07 5.81 3.05
N ALA A 15 -24.30 6.62 4.08
CA ALA A 15 -23.26 7.00 5.03
C ALA A 15 -22.72 5.80 5.85
N LEU A 16 -23.55 4.79 6.12
CA LEU A 16 -23.13 3.57 6.83
C LEU A 16 -22.21 2.67 5.99
N LEU A 17 -22.21 2.81 4.65
CA LEU A 17 -21.34 2.02 3.76
C LEU A 17 -19.88 2.46 3.80
N GLY A 18 -19.56 3.63 4.37
CA GLY A 18 -18.19 4.12 4.50
C GLY A 18 -17.27 3.25 5.37
N CYS A 19 -17.83 2.46 6.29
CA CYS A 19 -17.09 1.53 7.14
C CYS A 19 -17.23 0.07 6.70
N ALA A 20 -17.91 -0.20 5.57
CA ALA A 20 -18.16 -1.55 5.08
C ALA A 20 -17.06 -2.06 4.12
N GLU A 21 -15.89 -1.39 4.08
CA GLU A 21 -14.76 -1.89 3.31
C GLU A 21 -14.31 -3.26 3.85
N LYS A 22 -13.96 -4.17 2.95
CA LYS A 22 -13.36 -5.45 3.36
C LYS A 22 -12.09 -5.10 4.15
N PRO A 23 -11.84 -5.75 5.31
CA PRO A 23 -10.59 -5.59 6.01
C PRO A 23 -9.42 -5.75 5.03
N GLN A 24 -8.55 -4.73 4.94
CA GLN A 24 -7.31 -4.81 4.17
C GLN A 24 -6.33 -5.73 4.92
N THR A 25 -6.66 -7.02 4.96
CA THR A 25 -5.75 -8.04 5.48
C THR A 25 -4.84 -8.47 4.35
N SER A 26 -3.54 -8.46 4.63
CA SER A 26 -2.55 -9.08 3.77
C SER A 26 -2.86 -10.58 3.65
N ALA A 27 -3.07 -11.08 2.43
CA ALA A 27 -3.11 -12.51 2.15
C ALA A 27 -1.70 -13.17 2.19
N HIS A 28 -0.65 -12.36 2.35
CA HIS A 28 0.73 -12.80 2.38
C HIS A 28 1.18 -13.14 3.80
N ASN A 29 1.91 -14.25 3.93
CA ASN A 29 2.53 -14.72 5.17
C ASN A 29 3.63 -13.74 5.60
N VAL A 30 3.40 -12.98 6.68
CA VAL A 30 4.30 -11.92 7.15
C VAL A 30 5.66 -12.42 7.66
N ASP A 31 5.79 -13.72 7.95
CA ASP A 31 7.03 -14.34 8.42
C ASP A 31 7.93 -14.79 7.27
N SER A 32 7.44 -14.72 6.03
CA SER A 32 8.21 -15.08 4.85
C SER A 32 9.24 -14.01 4.52
N LYS A 33 10.38 -14.45 3.96
CA LYS A 33 11.43 -13.52 3.52
C LYS A 33 10.83 -12.55 2.48
N PRO A 34 11.08 -11.23 2.59
CA PRO A 34 10.43 -10.25 1.71
C PRO A 34 10.87 -10.34 0.24
N TRP A 35 12.01 -10.98 -0.03
CA TRP A 35 12.48 -11.28 -1.38
C TRP A 35 12.00 -12.64 -1.92
N ASP A 36 11.33 -13.48 -1.12
CA ASP A 36 10.77 -14.77 -1.56
C ASP A 36 9.34 -14.60 -2.10
N ASN A 37 9.22 -13.73 -3.08
CA ASN A 37 7.97 -13.30 -3.70
C ASN A 37 7.64 -14.11 -4.97
N LYS A 38 7.50 -15.44 -4.79
CA LYS A 38 7.16 -16.38 -5.86
C LYS A 38 5.91 -15.90 -6.62
N ASP A 39 6.03 -15.75 -7.93
CA ASP A 39 4.95 -15.48 -8.90
C ASP A 39 4.01 -14.30 -8.57
N SER A 40 4.57 -13.21 -8.05
CA SER A 40 3.81 -11.96 -7.91
C SER A 40 3.64 -11.25 -9.26
N ALA A 41 2.39 -10.91 -9.62
CA ALA A 41 2.09 -10.08 -10.80
C ALA A 41 2.62 -8.63 -10.67
N TYR A 42 3.14 -8.27 -9.49
CA TYR A 42 3.62 -6.94 -9.17
C TYR A 42 5.15 -6.83 -9.20
N LEU A 43 5.85 -7.86 -9.69
CA LEU A 43 7.30 -7.80 -9.86
C LEU A 43 7.65 -6.81 -10.98
N ALA A 44 8.65 -5.97 -10.73
CA ALA A 44 9.19 -5.09 -11.75
C ALA A 44 9.73 -5.91 -12.93
N GLN A 45 9.62 -5.38 -14.15
CA GLN A 45 10.13 -6.05 -15.35
C GLN A 45 11.62 -6.39 -15.18
N GLY A 46 11.98 -7.67 -15.43
CA GLY A 46 13.35 -8.16 -15.29
C GLY A 46 13.78 -8.53 -13.86
N TYR A 47 12.92 -8.31 -12.86
CA TYR A 47 13.20 -8.74 -11.48
C TYR A 47 13.02 -10.27 -11.35
N LYS A 48 14.00 -10.93 -10.73
CA LYS A 48 13.97 -12.36 -10.46
C LYS A 48 13.45 -12.61 -9.03
N ALA A 49 12.36 -13.38 -8.91
CA ALA A 49 11.85 -13.80 -7.61
C ALA A 49 12.91 -14.58 -6.81
N GLY A 50 13.01 -14.32 -5.51
CA GLY A 50 14.01 -14.94 -4.62
C GLY A 50 15.36 -14.23 -4.58
N ASP A 51 15.61 -13.21 -5.39
CA ASP A 51 16.88 -12.48 -5.41
C ASP A 51 16.97 -11.46 -4.27
N ALA A 52 17.60 -11.86 -3.17
CA ALA A 52 17.79 -11.02 -1.99
C ALA A 52 18.66 -9.79 -2.25
N ALA A 53 19.67 -9.89 -3.12
CA ALA A 53 20.59 -8.80 -3.41
C ALA A 53 19.89 -7.72 -4.24
N ALA A 54 19.23 -8.13 -5.33
CA ALA A 54 18.43 -7.23 -6.16
C ALA A 54 17.29 -6.57 -5.37
N TRP A 55 16.63 -7.32 -4.47
CA TRP A 55 15.63 -6.76 -3.56
C TRP A 55 16.22 -5.66 -2.67
N ALA A 56 17.35 -5.92 -2.01
CA ALA A 56 17.99 -4.96 -1.12
C ALA A 56 18.39 -3.68 -1.87
N ASP A 57 18.90 -3.81 -3.10
CA ASP A 57 19.28 -2.66 -3.92
C ASP A 57 18.07 -1.83 -4.35
N GLN A 58 16.96 -2.47 -4.74
CA GLN A 58 15.69 -1.78 -5.03
C GLN A 58 15.19 -0.97 -3.81
N ILE A 59 15.24 -1.55 -2.61
CA ILE A 59 14.84 -0.85 -1.37
C ILE A 59 15.78 0.33 -1.07
N ARG A 60 17.10 0.15 -1.20
CA ARG A 60 18.08 1.23 -1.00
C ARG A 60 17.87 2.38 -1.97
N GLN A 61 17.60 2.09 -3.24
CA GLN A 61 17.36 3.12 -4.26
C GLN A 61 16.07 3.89 -3.96
N ARG A 62 14.96 3.19 -3.70
CA ARG A 62 13.67 3.83 -3.37
C ARG A 62 13.77 4.73 -2.14
N THR A 63 14.44 4.27 -1.09
CA THR A 63 14.58 5.05 0.15
C THR A 63 15.44 6.31 0.00
N GLN A 64 16.28 6.44 -1.04
CA GLN A 64 17.01 7.70 -1.27
C GLN A 64 16.11 8.86 -1.69
N VAL A 65 14.97 8.57 -2.33
CA VAL A 65 14.10 9.58 -2.98
C VAL A 65 12.73 9.72 -2.30
N GLN A 66 12.52 9.04 -1.17
CA GLN A 66 11.27 9.04 -0.41
C GLN A 66 11.40 9.73 0.95
N ASN A 67 12.54 10.40 1.22
CA ASN A 67 12.68 11.24 2.40
C ASN A 67 12.36 12.68 2.00
N GLU A 68 11.30 13.26 2.56
CA GLU A 68 10.99 14.70 2.42
C GLU A 68 11.99 15.59 3.17
N TYR A 69 12.82 15.00 4.03
CA TYR A 69 13.93 15.67 4.70
C TYR A 69 15.19 15.55 3.82
N PRO A 70 15.60 16.62 3.10
CA PRO A 70 16.91 16.63 2.49
C PRO A 70 17.95 16.45 3.58
N ARG A 71 18.90 15.52 3.38
CA ARG A 71 20.10 15.47 4.22
C ARG A 71 20.77 16.84 4.10
N LEU A 72 20.73 17.64 5.16
CA LEU A 72 21.46 18.90 5.23
C LEU A 72 22.93 18.53 5.00
N THR A 73 23.48 18.87 3.84
CA THR A 73 24.92 18.89 3.67
C THR A 73 25.44 19.84 4.72
N ALA A 74 26.15 19.32 5.72
CA ALA A 74 26.84 20.15 6.70
C ALA A 74 27.66 21.16 5.91
N ARG A 75 27.32 22.45 6.06
CA ARG A 75 28.08 23.55 5.47
C ARG A 75 29.52 23.43 5.99
N PRO A 76 30.55 23.53 5.13
CA PRO A 76 31.95 23.42 5.54
C PRO A 76 32.33 24.46 6.59
#